data_AF-A0A846CFY7-F1
#
_entry.id   AF-A0A846CFY7-F1
#
_cell.length_a   1.000
_cell.length_b   1.000
_cell.length_c   1.000
_cell.angle_alpha   90.00
_cell.angle_beta   90.00
_cell.angle_gamma   90.00
#
_symmetry.space_group_name_H-M   'P 1'
#
loop_
_entity.id
_entity.type
_entity.pdbx_description
1 polymer ?
#
loop_
_entity_poly.entity_id
_entity_poly.type
_entity_poly.pdbx_seq_one_letter_code
_entity_poly.pdbx_strand_id
1 'polypeptide(L)'
;METDKLLSELENSLDSEELLHQIKAEQEEEQVSEEKIFSQKGLIILLISILMVEVGIVIYALQASQNIVIVSPEEKTILEQQQAEKDIKEAKRLSVESKRTIKYPPLPLATWEEAETELLESIKLLEEIPKGTTVKKEADQLLQTYRQDYQNLREQLIVEKTATSKLVTAKKLAIEASVIVQNPPHPLEVWQEAQVKWQEAINLLQEIPQDAFVAPEAVEKLDLYRINYQAVTTRLERQKKLN
;
A
#
# COMPACT_ATOMS: atom_id res chain seq x y z
N MET A 1 30.25 17.83 -33.96
CA MET A 1 29.32 18.99 -34.11
C MET A 1 27.88 18.57 -33.88
N GLU A 2 27.30 17.65 -34.65
CA GLU A 2 25.92 17.17 -34.43
C GLU A 2 25.80 16.27 -33.18
N THR A 3 26.84 15.48 -32.89
CA THR A 3 26.95 14.66 -31.68
C THR A 3 27.13 15.46 -30.39
N ASP A 4 27.77 16.63 -30.48
CA ASP A 4 28.04 17.49 -29.32
C ASP A 4 26.79 18.30 -28.95
N LYS A 5 25.98 18.65 -29.96
CA LYS A 5 24.67 19.26 -29.78
C LYS A 5 23.68 18.29 -29.12
N LEU A 6 23.64 17.04 -29.59
CA LEU A 6 22.83 15.98 -28.96
C LEU A 6 23.31 15.68 -27.53
N LEU A 7 24.62 15.73 -27.26
CA LEU A 7 25.17 15.59 -25.91
C LEU A 7 24.76 16.74 -25.00
N SER A 8 24.78 17.99 -25.48
CA SER A 8 24.31 19.15 -24.71
C SER A 8 22.80 19.15 -24.50
N GLU A 9 22.02 18.67 -25.47
CA GLU A 9 20.57 18.48 -25.33
C GLU A 9 20.25 17.31 -24.39
N LEU A 10 21.08 16.26 -24.35
CA LEU A 10 20.93 15.17 -23.40
C LEU A 10 21.35 15.57 -21.98
N GLU A 11 22.44 16.33 -21.82
CA GLU A 11 22.86 16.94 -20.54
C GLU A 11 21.78 17.87 -19.98
N ASN A 12 21.06 18.58 -20.85
CA ASN A 12 19.89 19.38 -20.47
C ASN A 12 18.62 18.53 -20.22
N SER A 13 18.48 17.34 -20.83
CA SER A 13 17.34 16.44 -20.59
C SER A 13 17.50 15.57 -19.34
N LEU A 14 18.74 15.43 -18.86
CA LEU A 14 19.16 14.82 -17.60
C LEU A 14 19.23 15.90 -16.52
N ASP A 15 18.22 16.79 -16.43
CA ASP A 15 18.09 17.68 -15.28
C ASP A 15 17.69 16.85 -14.05
N SER A 16 18.70 16.15 -13.54
CA SER A 16 18.60 15.28 -12.38
C SER A 16 18.23 16.07 -11.14
N GLU A 17 18.43 17.40 -11.10
CA GLU A 17 17.89 18.22 -10.01
C GLU A 17 16.38 18.37 -10.12
N GLU A 18 15.81 18.59 -11.31
CA GLU A 18 14.36 18.62 -11.51
C GLU A 18 13.74 17.25 -11.20
N LEU A 19 14.35 16.15 -11.66
CA LEU A 19 13.91 14.79 -11.33
C LEU A 19 14.05 14.48 -9.82
N LEU A 20 15.17 14.87 -9.19
CA LEU A 20 15.35 14.71 -7.75
C LEU A 20 14.34 15.54 -6.96
N HIS A 21 14.01 16.75 -7.43
CA HIS A 21 13.04 17.63 -6.79
C HIS A 21 11.60 17.09 -6.94
N GLN A 22 11.22 16.63 -8.13
CA GLN A 22 9.92 15.99 -8.37
C GLN A 22 9.77 14.70 -7.56
N ILE A 23 10.80 13.84 -7.53
CA ILE A 23 10.76 12.59 -6.77
C ILE A 23 10.76 12.84 -5.27
N LYS A 24 11.51 13.84 -4.78
CA LYS A 24 11.49 14.21 -3.37
C LYS A 24 10.11 14.76 -2.98
N ALA A 25 9.48 15.54 -3.84
CA ALA A 25 8.11 16.01 -3.63
C ALA A 25 7.09 14.85 -3.62
N GLU A 26 7.20 13.89 -4.56
CA GLU A 26 6.33 12.70 -4.60
C GLU A 26 6.52 11.80 -3.37
N GLN A 27 7.76 11.58 -2.92
CA GLN A 27 8.05 10.79 -1.71
C GLN A 27 7.58 11.49 -0.43
N GLU A 28 7.66 12.82 -0.38
CA GLU A 28 7.12 13.62 0.72
C GLU A 28 5.58 13.58 0.72
N GLU A 29 4.91 13.60 -0.44
CA GLU A 29 3.45 13.44 -0.52
C GLU A 29 2.99 12.03 -0.11
N GLU A 30 3.71 10.98 -0.51
CA GLU A 30 3.39 9.59 -0.14
C GLU A 30 3.64 9.34 1.36
N GLN A 31 4.76 9.82 1.92
CA GLN A 31 5.01 9.80 3.37
C GLN A 31 3.99 10.61 4.16
N VAL A 32 3.63 11.81 3.69
CA VAL A 32 2.59 12.62 4.34
C VAL A 32 1.23 11.92 4.28
N SER A 33 0.93 11.18 3.21
CA SER A 33 -0.30 10.38 3.14
C SER A 33 -0.31 9.24 4.17
N GLU A 34 0.80 8.51 4.34
CA GLU A 34 0.95 7.46 5.35
C GLU A 34 0.92 8.03 6.78
N GLU A 35 1.58 9.17 7.02
CA GLU A 35 1.60 9.84 8.33
C GLU A 35 0.22 10.41 8.71
N LYS A 36 -0.55 10.90 7.74
CA LYS A 36 -1.91 11.42 7.97
C LYS A 36 -2.92 10.29 8.22
N ILE A 37 -2.76 9.14 7.55
CA ILE A 37 -3.53 7.92 7.80
C ILE A 37 -3.21 7.36 9.21
N PHE A 38 -1.95 7.45 9.66
CA PHE A 38 -1.52 6.99 10.98
C PHE A 38 -1.90 7.98 12.12
N SER A 39 -1.84 9.30 11.88
CA SER A 39 -2.13 10.34 12.87
C SER A 39 -3.63 10.48 13.16
N GLN A 40 -4.52 10.23 12.20
CA GLN A 40 -5.97 10.24 12.43
C GLN A 40 -6.48 8.96 13.13
N LYS A 41 -5.89 7.79 12.84
CA LYS A 41 -6.30 6.51 13.44
C LYS A 41 -5.66 6.26 14.82
N GLY A 42 -4.49 6.86 15.10
CA GLY A 42 -3.80 6.73 16.40
C GLY A 42 -4.40 7.56 17.55
N LEU A 43 -5.02 8.71 17.26
CA LEU A 43 -5.60 9.58 18.31
C LEU A 43 -6.96 9.07 18.83
N ILE A 44 -7.71 8.33 18.01
CA ILE A 44 -9.03 7.80 18.37
C ILE A 44 -8.90 6.58 19.31
N ILE A 45 -7.86 5.76 19.13
CA ILE A 45 -7.65 4.53 19.92
C ILE A 45 -7.11 4.84 21.33
N LEU A 46 -6.41 5.97 21.53
CA LEU A 46 -5.86 6.34 22.84
C LEU A 46 -6.88 7.06 23.76
N LEU A 47 -7.90 7.71 23.19
CA LEU A 47 -8.95 8.37 23.98
C LEU A 47 -10.04 7.40 24.47
N ILE A 48 -10.22 6.26 23.81
CA ILE A 48 -11.18 5.23 24.24
C ILE A 48 -10.58 4.32 25.34
N SER A 49 -9.25 4.23 25.42
CA SER A 49 -8.57 3.34 26.38
C SER A 49 -8.36 3.96 27.78
N ILE A 50 -8.52 5.28 27.95
CA ILE A 50 -8.33 5.97 29.24
C ILE A 50 -9.64 6.24 30.00
N LEU A 51 -10.82 6.03 29.39
CA LEU A 51 -12.11 6.17 30.09
C LEU A 51 -12.63 4.88 30.76
N MET A 52 -11.91 3.76 30.63
CA MET A 52 -12.42 2.42 31.00
C MET A 52 -11.62 1.75 32.14
N VAL A 53 -10.82 2.49 32.91
CA VAL A 53 -9.95 1.90 33.96
C VAL A 53 -10.30 2.33 35.39
N GLU A 54 -11.16 3.33 35.62
CA GLU A 54 -11.53 3.72 37.00
C GLU A 54 -12.87 3.16 37.50
N VAL A 55 -13.70 2.57 36.63
CA VAL A 55 -15.00 2.00 37.05
C VAL A 55 -14.87 0.57 37.62
N GLY A 56 -13.75 -0.12 37.34
CA GLY A 56 -13.60 -1.55 37.60
C GLY A 56 -13.16 -1.97 39.02
N ILE A 57 -12.67 -1.05 39.86
CA ILE A 57 -12.03 -1.43 41.15
C ILE A 57 -12.97 -1.28 42.36
N VAL A 58 -14.11 -0.59 42.25
CA VAL A 58 -15.00 -0.36 43.42
C VAL A 58 -16.03 -1.48 43.66
N ILE A 59 -16.21 -2.43 42.73
CA ILE A 59 -17.33 -3.39 42.83
C ILE A 59 -17.07 -4.59 43.77
N TYR A 60 -15.84 -4.82 44.27
CA TYR A 60 -15.55 -5.98 45.11
C TYR A 60 -15.66 -5.76 46.64
N ALA A 61 -16.13 -4.59 47.11
CA ALA A 61 -16.25 -4.32 48.55
C ALA A 61 -17.64 -3.83 49.03
N LEU A 62 -18.71 -3.97 48.23
CA LEU A 62 -20.06 -3.57 48.65
C LEU A 62 -21.15 -4.61 48.26
N GLN A 63 -20.99 -5.85 48.72
CA GLN A 63 -22.07 -6.86 48.71
C GLN A 63 -23.05 -6.74 49.89
N ALA A 64 -23.02 -5.62 50.61
CA ALA A 64 -24.11 -5.20 51.49
C ALA A 64 -24.56 -3.81 51.02
N SER A 65 -25.77 -3.73 50.45
CA SER A 65 -26.42 -2.54 49.86
C SER A 65 -25.89 -2.06 48.51
N GLN A 66 -26.28 -2.72 47.40
CA GLN A 66 -26.76 -2.11 46.15
C GLN A 66 -27.20 -3.21 45.16
N ASN A 67 -28.19 -2.86 44.34
CA ASN A 67 -28.98 -3.72 43.47
C ASN A 67 -28.09 -4.39 42.38
N ILE A 68 -27.74 -5.66 42.56
CA ILE A 68 -27.12 -6.49 41.52
C ILE A 68 -28.18 -6.67 40.44
N VAL A 69 -28.02 -6.01 39.29
CA VAL A 69 -28.79 -6.36 38.09
C VAL A 69 -28.28 -7.73 37.63
N ILE A 70 -28.86 -8.78 38.18
CA ILE A 70 -28.74 -10.14 37.65
C ILE A 70 -29.55 -10.11 36.36
N VAL A 71 -28.89 -9.82 35.22
CA VAL A 71 -29.50 -9.99 33.90
C VAL A 71 -29.92 -11.46 33.82
N SER A 72 -31.22 -11.70 33.63
CA SER A 72 -31.72 -13.07 33.58
C SER A 72 -31.14 -13.79 32.36
N PRO A 73 -31.02 -15.14 32.37
CA PRO A 73 -30.60 -15.89 31.20
C PRO A 73 -31.43 -15.57 29.94
N GLU A 74 -32.71 -15.25 30.11
CA GLU A 74 -33.62 -14.83 29.03
C GLU A 74 -33.22 -13.45 28.48
N GLU A 75 -32.97 -12.48 29.34
CA GLU A 75 -32.58 -11.12 28.95
C GLU A 75 -31.20 -11.09 28.29
N LYS A 76 -30.27 -11.94 28.76
CA LYS A 76 -28.97 -12.15 28.11
C LYS A 76 -29.12 -12.71 26.69
N THR A 77 -30.00 -13.71 26.51
CA THR A 77 -30.25 -14.32 25.19
C THR A 77 -30.87 -13.31 24.22
N ILE A 78 -31.78 -12.45 24.70
CA ILE A 78 -32.38 -11.38 23.88
C ILE A 78 -31.31 -10.37 23.45
N LEU A 79 -30.41 -9.97 24.34
CA LEU A 79 -29.33 -9.04 24.03
C LEU A 79 -28.33 -9.63 23.02
N GLU A 80 -27.94 -10.90 23.20
CA GLU A 80 -27.06 -11.62 22.26
C GLU A 80 -27.71 -11.72 20.86
N GLN A 81 -29.01 -12.00 20.80
CA GLN A 81 -29.77 -12.05 19.55
C GLN A 81 -29.81 -10.68 18.85
N GLN A 82 -30.13 -9.61 19.59
CA GLN A 82 -30.18 -8.25 19.04
C GLN A 82 -28.82 -7.77 18.54
N GLN A 83 -27.75 -8.11 19.26
CA GLN A 83 -26.39 -7.76 18.83
C GLN A 83 -26.01 -8.52 17.56
N ALA A 84 -26.28 -9.83 17.50
CA ALA A 84 -25.99 -10.64 16.31
C ALA A 84 -26.74 -10.15 15.06
N GLU A 85 -27.96 -9.64 15.19
CA GLU A 85 -28.71 -9.02 14.10
C GLU A 85 -28.09 -7.71 13.60
N LYS A 86 -27.48 -6.92 14.50
CA LYS A 86 -26.73 -5.73 14.12
C LYS A 86 -25.42 -6.11 13.42
N ASP A 87 -24.69 -7.06 13.99
CA ASP A 87 -23.39 -7.49 13.48
C ASP A 87 -23.51 -8.07 12.07
N ILE A 88 -24.52 -8.93 11.81
CA ILE A 88 -24.71 -9.48 10.47
C ILE A 88 -25.11 -8.40 9.44
N LYS A 89 -25.88 -7.39 9.86
CA LYS A 89 -26.25 -6.26 8.99
C LYS A 89 -25.03 -5.41 8.65
N GLU A 90 -24.19 -5.13 9.65
CA GLU A 90 -22.98 -4.34 9.48
C GLU A 90 -21.93 -5.09 8.64
N ALA A 91 -21.74 -6.38 8.89
CA ALA A 91 -20.87 -7.23 8.08
C ALA A 91 -21.27 -7.18 6.59
N LYS A 92 -22.56 -7.31 6.28
CA LYS A 92 -23.04 -7.18 4.90
C LYS A 92 -22.75 -5.80 4.30
N ARG A 93 -22.94 -4.73 5.08
CA ARG A 93 -22.65 -3.36 4.64
C ARG A 93 -21.18 -3.20 4.28
N LEU A 94 -20.27 -3.62 5.17
CA LEU A 94 -18.83 -3.55 4.97
C LEU A 94 -18.37 -4.38 3.77
N SER A 95 -18.91 -5.58 3.57
CA SER A 95 -18.59 -6.41 2.40
C SER A 95 -19.04 -5.75 1.08
N VAL A 96 -20.22 -5.11 1.07
CA VAL A 96 -20.70 -4.36 -0.10
C VAL A 96 -19.82 -3.13 -0.37
N GLU A 97 -19.40 -2.43 0.67
CA GLU A 97 -18.50 -1.28 0.56
C GLU A 97 -17.15 -1.70 -0.01
N SER A 98 -16.52 -2.75 0.55
CA SER A 98 -15.28 -3.32 0.05
C SER A 98 -15.36 -3.62 -1.46
N LYS A 99 -16.41 -4.33 -1.89
CA LYS A 99 -16.64 -4.65 -3.32
C LYS A 99 -16.89 -3.42 -4.18
N ARG A 100 -17.50 -2.37 -3.64
CA ARG A 100 -17.75 -1.11 -4.34
C ARG A 100 -16.44 -0.35 -4.56
N THR A 101 -15.59 -0.31 -3.54
CA THR A 101 -14.29 0.36 -3.52
C THR A 101 -13.37 -0.19 -4.61
N ILE A 102 -13.36 -1.52 -4.82
CA ILE A 102 -12.50 -2.19 -5.82
C ILE A 102 -13.18 -2.49 -7.17
N LYS A 103 -14.32 -1.86 -7.46
CA LYS A 103 -15.19 -2.26 -8.58
C LYS A 103 -14.55 -2.10 -9.97
N TYR A 104 -13.67 -1.11 -10.14
CA TYR A 104 -13.14 -0.70 -11.44
C TYR A 104 -11.62 -0.53 -11.41
N PRO A 105 -10.85 -1.64 -11.43
CA PRO A 105 -9.40 -1.59 -11.57
C PRO A 105 -8.94 -1.00 -12.92
N PRO A 106 -7.70 -0.51 -13.02
CA PRO A 106 -6.69 -0.47 -11.95
C PRO A 106 -6.95 0.64 -10.92
N LEU A 107 -6.56 0.42 -9.66
CA LEU A 107 -6.83 1.32 -8.53
C LEU A 107 -5.56 1.51 -7.68
N PRO A 108 -5.38 2.68 -7.02
CA PRO A 108 -4.27 2.91 -6.13
C PRO A 108 -4.14 1.84 -5.05
N LEU A 109 -2.91 1.54 -4.62
CA LEU A 109 -2.64 0.54 -3.59
C LEU A 109 -3.47 0.78 -2.31
N ALA A 110 -3.56 2.04 -1.86
CA ALA A 110 -4.35 2.42 -0.69
C ALA A 110 -5.83 2.03 -0.80
N THR A 111 -6.41 2.08 -2.00
CA THR A 111 -7.81 1.68 -2.25
C THR A 111 -8.02 0.18 -2.05
N TRP A 112 -7.04 -0.65 -2.43
CA TRP A 112 -7.08 -2.09 -2.16
C TRP A 112 -6.91 -2.41 -0.67
N GLU A 113 -6.07 -1.67 0.06
CA GLU A 113 -5.86 -1.85 1.50
C GLU A 113 -7.09 -1.43 2.32
N GLU A 114 -7.78 -0.37 1.89
CA GLU A 114 -9.06 0.04 2.47
C GLU A 114 -10.11 -1.06 2.31
N ALA A 115 -10.30 -1.56 1.09
CA ALA A 115 -11.23 -2.64 0.82
C ALA A 115 -10.87 -3.94 1.56
N GLU A 116 -9.57 -4.22 1.76
CA GLU A 116 -9.11 -5.33 2.59
C GLU A 116 -9.60 -5.18 4.04
N THR A 117 -9.41 -3.98 4.60
CA THR A 117 -9.79 -3.66 5.98
C THR A 117 -11.28 -3.87 6.20
N GLU A 118 -12.11 -3.34 5.31
CA GLU A 118 -13.57 -3.47 5.40
C GLU A 118 -14.03 -4.93 5.32
N LEU A 119 -13.43 -5.72 4.44
CA LEU A 119 -13.79 -7.14 4.30
C LEU A 119 -13.33 -7.98 5.49
N LEU A 120 -12.16 -7.67 6.08
CA LEU A 120 -11.69 -8.31 7.30
C LEU A 120 -12.58 -7.98 8.50
N GLU A 121 -12.98 -6.71 8.65
CA GLU A 121 -13.93 -6.30 9.71
C GLU A 121 -15.28 -7.00 9.54
N SER A 122 -15.77 -7.14 8.30
CA SER A 122 -16.96 -7.91 7.98
C SER A 122 -16.84 -9.37 8.41
N ILE A 123 -15.73 -10.04 8.07
CA ILE A 123 -15.47 -11.43 8.46
C ILE A 123 -15.45 -11.56 9.98
N LYS A 124 -14.74 -10.66 10.69
CA LYS A 124 -14.63 -10.66 12.14
C LYS A 124 -16.01 -10.58 12.82
N LEU A 125 -16.87 -9.66 12.37
CA LEU A 125 -18.23 -9.54 12.91
C LEU A 125 -19.02 -10.85 12.78
N LEU A 126 -18.88 -11.56 11.65
CA LEU A 126 -19.58 -12.84 11.44
C LEU A 126 -18.98 -13.99 12.27
N GLU A 127 -17.68 -13.98 12.54
CA GLU A 127 -17.01 -14.98 13.39
C GLU A 127 -17.43 -14.86 14.86
N GLU A 128 -17.70 -13.64 15.33
CA GLU A 128 -18.11 -13.34 16.70
C GLU A 128 -19.59 -13.68 16.97
N ILE A 129 -20.42 -13.93 15.94
CA ILE A 129 -21.83 -14.28 16.11
C ILE A 129 -22.00 -15.60 16.89
N PRO A 130 -22.71 -15.58 18.04
CA PRO A 130 -22.88 -16.76 18.88
C PRO A 130 -23.70 -17.87 18.20
N LYS A 131 -23.33 -19.13 18.48
CA LYS A 131 -23.97 -20.32 17.87
C LYS A 131 -25.46 -20.47 18.17
N GLY A 132 -25.94 -19.91 19.28
CA GLY A 132 -27.34 -20.00 19.73
C GLY A 132 -28.29 -19.00 19.07
N THR A 133 -27.77 -18.05 18.28
CA THR A 133 -28.58 -17.01 17.63
C THR A 133 -29.27 -17.53 16.37
N THR A 134 -30.40 -16.92 16.01
CA THR A 134 -31.17 -17.34 14.83
C THR A 134 -30.45 -17.02 13.51
N VAL A 135 -29.57 -16.02 13.52
CA VAL A 135 -28.80 -15.57 12.34
C VAL A 135 -27.52 -16.37 12.10
N LYS A 136 -27.15 -17.28 13.00
CA LYS A 136 -25.87 -18.01 12.91
C LYS A 136 -25.69 -18.75 11.58
N LYS A 137 -26.74 -19.43 11.12
CA LYS A 137 -26.69 -20.19 9.85
C LYS A 137 -26.38 -19.29 8.66
N GLU A 138 -26.96 -18.09 8.64
CA GLU A 138 -26.69 -17.11 7.59
C GLU A 138 -25.25 -16.57 7.71
N ALA A 139 -24.80 -16.27 8.93
CA ALA A 139 -23.43 -15.83 9.17
C ALA A 139 -22.39 -16.84 8.67
N ASP A 140 -22.61 -18.14 8.89
CA ASP A 140 -21.71 -19.20 8.42
C ASP A 140 -21.66 -19.29 6.87
N GLN A 141 -22.79 -19.05 6.19
CA GLN A 141 -22.84 -19.00 4.73
C GLN A 141 -22.10 -17.77 4.18
N LEU A 142 -22.28 -16.62 4.81
CA LEU A 142 -21.59 -15.39 4.44
C LEU A 142 -20.08 -15.51 4.68
N LEU A 143 -19.65 -16.13 5.79
CA LEU A 143 -18.24 -16.38 6.08
C LEU A 143 -17.54 -17.17 4.99
N GLN A 144 -18.18 -18.21 4.46
CA GLN A 144 -17.62 -18.98 3.34
C GLN A 144 -17.38 -18.09 2.12
N THR A 145 -18.34 -17.22 1.81
CA THR A 145 -18.27 -16.30 0.66
C THR A 145 -17.19 -15.25 0.88
N TYR A 146 -17.20 -14.57 2.04
CA TYR A 146 -16.31 -13.45 2.33
C TYR A 146 -14.86 -13.88 2.48
N ARG A 147 -14.60 -15.11 2.98
CA ARG A 147 -13.25 -15.67 3.00
C ARG A 147 -12.69 -15.92 1.60
N GLN A 148 -13.54 -16.36 0.65
CA GLN A 148 -13.12 -16.49 -0.75
C GLN A 148 -12.87 -15.12 -1.39
N ASP A 149 -13.78 -14.17 -1.18
CA ASP A 149 -13.62 -12.80 -1.67
C ASP A 149 -12.32 -12.16 -1.13
N TYR A 150 -11.99 -12.44 0.14
CA TYR A 150 -10.78 -11.96 0.79
C TYR A 150 -9.51 -12.55 0.17
N GLN A 151 -9.52 -13.84 -0.15
CA GLN A 151 -8.39 -14.48 -0.84
C GLN A 151 -8.14 -13.83 -2.21
N ASN A 152 -9.20 -13.62 -2.99
CA ASN A 152 -9.10 -13.00 -4.31
C ASN A 152 -8.59 -11.55 -4.22
N LEU A 153 -9.09 -10.78 -3.25
CA LEU A 153 -8.63 -9.41 -2.99
C LEU A 153 -7.14 -9.40 -2.61
N ARG A 154 -6.72 -10.32 -1.74
CA ARG A 154 -5.33 -10.45 -1.31
C ARG A 154 -4.37 -10.77 -2.46
N GLU A 155 -4.78 -11.62 -3.38
CA GLU A 155 -3.98 -11.93 -4.58
C GLU A 155 -3.72 -10.67 -5.40
N GLN A 156 -4.77 -9.87 -5.66
CA GLN A 156 -4.61 -8.60 -6.38
C GLN A 156 -3.78 -7.59 -5.59
N LEU A 157 -3.97 -7.49 -4.28
CA LEU A 157 -3.19 -6.60 -3.43
C LEU A 157 -1.68 -6.93 -3.49
N ILE A 158 -1.32 -8.21 -3.56
CA ILE A 158 0.08 -8.64 -3.72
C ILE A 158 0.64 -8.19 -5.06
N VAL A 159 -0.15 -8.27 -6.14
CA VAL A 159 0.24 -7.77 -7.47
C VAL A 159 0.55 -6.28 -7.40
N GLU A 160 -0.35 -5.47 -6.84
CA GLU A 160 -0.17 -4.02 -6.73
C GLU A 160 1.04 -3.66 -5.85
N LYS A 161 1.20 -4.31 -4.68
CA LYS A 161 2.37 -4.08 -3.81
C LYS A 161 3.68 -4.39 -4.52
N THR A 162 3.71 -5.49 -5.26
CA THR A 162 4.90 -5.91 -6.00
C THR A 162 5.20 -4.93 -7.14
N ALA A 163 4.19 -4.49 -7.87
CA ALA A 163 4.33 -3.52 -8.94
C ALA A 163 4.86 -2.17 -8.43
N THR A 164 4.26 -1.63 -7.36
CA THR A 164 4.71 -0.40 -6.70
C THR A 164 6.15 -0.53 -6.21
N SER A 165 6.49 -1.64 -5.54
CA SER A 165 7.85 -1.86 -5.05
C SER A 165 8.90 -1.91 -6.18
N LYS A 166 8.56 -2.54 -7.31
CA LYS A 166 9.43 -2.57 -8.51
C LYS A 166 9.65 -1.17 -9.07
N LEU A 167 8.58 -0.38 -9.21
CA LEU A 167 8.67 0.99 -9.71
C LEU A 167 9.56 1.86 -8.80
N VAL A 168 9.32 1.83 -7.48
CA VAL A 168 10.12 2.59 -6.50
C VAL A 168 11.59 2.19 -6.56
N THR A 169 11.88 0.88 -6.62
CA THR A 169 13.26 0.37 -6.70
C THR A 169 13.93 0.78 -8.02
N ALA A 170 13.21 0.72 -9.14
CA ALA A 170 13.71 1.17 -10.42
C ALA A 170 14.04 2.67 -10.42
N LYS A 171 13.15 3.51 -9.85
CA LYS A 171 13.38 4.96 -9.68
C LYS A 171 14.64 5.23 -8.85
N LYS A 172 14.84 4.50 -7.75
CA LYS A 172 16.05 4.61 -6.92
C LYS A 172 17.33 4.27 -7.69
N LEU A 173 17.35 3.13 -8.40
CA LEU A 173 18.52 2.71 -9.19
C LEU A 173 18.85 3.72 -10.29
N ALA A 174 17.83 4.26 -10.95
CA ALA A 174 17.97 5.32 -11.96
C ALA A 174 18.58 6.61 -11.38
N ILE A 175 18.16 7.02 -10.19
CA ILE A 175 18.76 8.16 -9.48
C ILE A 175 20.23 7.88 -9.19
N GLU A 176 20.55 6.74 -8.58
CA GLU A 176 21.93 6.37 -8.26
C GLU A 176 22.81 6.36 -9.52
N ALA A 177 22.31 5.78 -10.62
CA ALA A 177 23.00 5.74 -11.90
C ALA A 177 23.27 7.14 -12.47
N SER A 178 22.30 8.04 -12.33
CA SER A 178 22.42 9.44 -12.79
C SER A 178 23.44 10.20 -11.97
N VAL A 179 23.37 10.08 -10.64
CA VAL A 179 24.24 10.81 -9.70
C VAL A 179 25.70 10.43 -9.88
N ILE A 180 26.03 9.14 -10.01
CA ILE A 180 27.44 8.72 -10.09
C ILE A 180 28.14 9.17 -11.38
N VAL A 181 27.39 9.52 -12.44
CA VAL A 181 27.97 10.01 -13.71
C VAL A 181 27.96 11.53 -13.84
N GLN A 182 27.43 12.27 -12.86
CA GLN A 182 27.42 13.74 -12.86
C GLN A 182 28.84 14.31 -12.82
N ASN A 183 29.06 15.46 -13.45
CA ASN A 183 30.34 16.19 -13.44
C ASN A 183 31.54 15.34 -13.96
N PRO A 184 31.49 14.82 -15.21
CA PRO A 184 32.63 14.12 -15.81
C PRO A 184 33.89 15.01 -15.88
N PRO A 185 35.11 14.45 -15.96
CA PRO A 185 35.44 13.08 -16.37
C PRO A 185 35.42 12.05 -15.22
N HIS A 186 35.03 10.82 -15.57
CA HIS A 186 34.99 9.68 -14.65
C HIS A 186 35.79 8.48 -15.19
N PRO A 187 36.35 7.63 -14.31
CA PRO A 187 37.02 6.40 -14.73
C PRO A 187 36.02 5.40 -15.33
N LEU A 188 36.54 4.36 -16.02
CA LEU A 188 35.72 3.36 -16.73
C LEU A 188 34.73 2.66 -15.79
N GLU A 189 35.16 2.38 -14.58
CA GLU A 189 34.42 1.65 -13.56
C GLU A 189 33.13 2.39 -13.17
N VAL A 190 33.16 3.72 -13.10
CA VAL A 190 31.98 4.55 -12.77
C VAL A 190 30.94 4.48 -13.89
N TRP A 191 31.35 4.56 -15.15
CA TRP A 191 30.43 4.42 -16.29
C TRP A 191 29.84 3.01 -16.37
N GLN A 192 30.64 1.99 -16.05
CA GLN A 192 30.18 0.61 -16.04
C GLN A 192 29.18 0.36 -14.89
N GLU A 193 29.43 0.92 -13.71
CA GLU A 193 28.48 0.85 -12.60
C GLU A 193 27.15 1.51 -12.96
N ALA A 194 27.17 2.70 -13.57
CA ALA A 194 25.96 3.39 -13.99
C ALA A 194 25.18 2.58 -15.05
N GLN A 195 25.89 1.96 -15.98
CA GLN A 195 25.28 1.08 -16.99
C GLN A 195 24.52 -0.07 -16.33
N VAL A 196 25.13 -0.74 -15.34
CA VAL A 196 24.50 -1.85 -14.61
C VAL A 196 23.24 -1.39 -13.90
N LYS A 197 23.30 -0.27 -13.15
CA LYS A 197 22.13 0.25 -12.43
C LYS A 197 20.97 0.64 -13.36
N TRP A 198 21.27 1.26 -14.50
CA TRP A 198 20.26 1.54 -15.52
C TRP A 198 19.62 0.26 -16.07
N GLN A 199 20.42 -0.78 -16.35
CA GLN A 199 19.91 -2.05 -16.83
C GLN A 199 19.01 -2.74 -15.79
N GLU A 200 19.41 -2.72 -14.52
CA GLU A 200 18.59 -3.26 -13.42
C GLU A 200 17.26 -2.51 -13.27
N ALA A 201 17.29 -1.18 -13.34
CA ALA A 201 16.08 -0.36 -13.32
C ALA A 201 15.14 -0.71 -14.48
N ILE A 202 15.67 -0.86 -15.69
CA ILE A 202 14.92 -1.27 -16.89
C ILE A 202 14.27 -2.65 -16.68
N ASN A 203 15.02 -3.62 -16.14
CA ASN A 203 14.52 -4.97 -15.92
C ASN A 203 13.34 -4.96 -14.94
N LEU A 204 13.44 -4.22 -13.83
CA LEU A 204 12.36 -4.09 -12.86
C LEU A 204 11.08 -3.51 -13.48
N LEU A 205 11.20 -2.47 -14.30
CA LEU A 205 10.05 -1.86 -14.98
C LEU A 205 9.39 -2.79 -16.00
N GLN A 206 10.17 -3.65 -16.66
CA GLN A 206 9.64 -4.63 -17.62
C GLN A 206 8.84 -5.76 -16.95
N GLU A 207 9.07 -6.02 -15.67
CA GLU A 207 8.33 -7.03 -14.93
C GLU A 207 7.07 -6.50 -14.24
N ILE A 208 6.70 -5.22 -14.46
CA ILE A 208 5.45 -4.65 -13.94
C ILE A 208 4.29 -5.09 -14.83
N PRO A 209 3.24 -5.74 -14.28
CA PRO A 209 2.05 -6.13 -15.04
C PRO A 209 1.34 -4.92 -15.65
N GLN A 210 0.78 -5.08 -16.86
CA GLN A 210 0.11 -3.98 -17.58
C GLN A 210 -1.21 -3.53 -16.93
N ASP A 211 -1.80 -4.39 -16.11
CA ASP A 211 -3.04 -4.15 -15.37
C ASP A 211 -2.82 -3.61 -13.96
N ALA A 212 -1.55 -3.44 -13.52
CA ALA A 212 -1.24 -2.78 -12.26
C ALA A 212 -1.49 -1.27 -12.36
N PHE A 213 -1.82 -0.63 -11.25
CA PHE A 213 -2.09 0.81 -11.20
C PHE A 213 -0.89 1.67 -11.65
N VAL A 214 0.31 1.23 -11.30
CA VAL A 214 1.56 1.94 -11.64
C VAL A 214 2.07 1.67 -13.06
N ALA A 215 1.37 0.84 -13.85
CA ALA A 215 1.83 0.45 -15.18
C ALA A 215 2.03 1.63 -16.15
N PRO A 216 1.15 2.66 -16.21
CA PRO A 216 1.37 3.81 -17.09
C PRO A 216 2.66 4.56 -16.79
N GLU A 217 2.96 4.82 -15.50
CA GLU A 217 4.22 5.47 -15.10
C GLU A 217 5.42 4.56 -15.41
N ALA A 218 5.31 3.26 -15.15
CA ALA A 218 6.37 2.31 -15.44
C ALA A 218 6.75 2.29 -16.94
N VAL A 219 5.75 2.36 -17.83
CA VAL A 219 5.97 2.42 -19.29
C VAL A 219 6.67 3.73 -19.67
N GLU A 220 6.25 4.86 -19.13
CA GLU A 220 6.88 6.16 -19.38
C GLU A 220 8.36 6.16 -18.93
N LYS A 221 8.64 5.70 -17.70
CA LYS A 221 10.00 5.63 -17.17
C LYS A 221 10.85 4.62 -17.93
N LEU A 222 10.28 3.52 -18.40
CA LEU A 222 11.01 2.50 -19.15
C LEU A 222 11.61 3.07 -20.44
N ASP A 223 10.86 3.90 -21.16
CA ASP A 223 11.35 4.55 -22.38
C ASP A 223 12.47 5.55 -22.08
N LEU A 224 12.32 6.36 -21.03
CA LEU A 224 13.37 7.27 -20.57
C LEU A 224 14.64 6.52 -20.15
N TYR A 225 14.50 5.43 -19.40
CA TYR A 225 15.64 4.70 -18.84
C TYR A 225 16.43 3.98 -19.93
N ARG A 226 15.77 3.51 -21.00
CA ARG A 226 16.44 2.96 -22.19
C ARG A 226 17.31 4.00 -22.89
N ILE A 227 16.84 5.24 -23.00
CA ILE A 227 17.62 6.36 -23.57
C ILE A 227 18.87 6.62 -22.72
N ASN A 228 18.71 6.71 -21.39
CA ASN A 228 19.82 6.95 -20.47
C ASN A 228 20.85 5.81 -20.46
N TYR A 229 20.37 4.56 -20.48
CA TYR A 229 21.23 3.39 -20.62
C TYR A 229 22.07 3.44 -21.90
N GLN A 230 21.47 3.80 -23.03
CA GLN A 230 22.17 3.92 -24.31
C GLN A 230 23.22 5.04 -24.27
N ALA A 231 22.91 6.17 -23.63
CA ALA A 231 23.83 7.29 -23.47
C ALA A 231 25.07 6.89 -22.64
N VAL A 232 24.86 6.28 -21.47
CA VAL A 232 25.94 5.77 -20.60
C VAL A 232 26.78 4.72 -21.32
N THR A 233 26.13 3.79 -22.03
CA THR A 233 26.83 2.76 -22.83
C THR A 233 27.72 3.40 -23.90
N THR A 234 27.22 4.40 -24.62
CA THR A 234 28.00 5.11 -25.64
C THR A 234 29.21 5.83 -25.04
N ARG A 235 29.06 6.41 -23.85
CA ARG A 235 30.14 7.08 -23.13
C ARG A 235 31.20 6.10 -22.62
N LEU A 236 30.79 4.96 -22.08
CA LEU A 236 31.67 3.86 -21.67
C LEU A 236 32.53 3.37 -22.83
N GLU A 237 31.92 3.09 -23.99
CA GLU A 237 32.64 2.63 -25.18
C GLU A 237 33.64 3.66 -25.72
N ARG A 238 33.35 4.96 -25.56
CA ARG A 238 34.30 6.03 -25.89
C ARG A 238 35.49 6.02 -24.93
N GLN A 239 35.24 5.92 -23.62
CA GLN A 239 36.30 5.90 -22.61
C GLN A 239 37.23 4.69 -22.79
N LYS A 240 36.69 3.52 -23.20
CA LYS A 240 37.48 2.31 -23.49
C LYS A 240 38.45 2.49 -24.66
N LYS A 241 38.17 3.40 -25.60
CA LYS A 241 39.05 3.70 -26.74
C LYS A 241 40.13 4.72 -26.43
N LEU A 242 39.95 5.49 -25.35
CA LEU A 242 40.87 6.54 -24.91
C LEU A 242 41.94 6.02 -23.94
N ASN A 243 41.67 4.89 -23.28
CA ASN A 243 42.59 4.17 -22.41
C ASN A 243 43.30 3.05 -23.17
#